data_AF-A0A1Q7WHT9-F1
#
_entry.id   AF-A0A1Q7WHT9-F1
#
_cell.length_a   1.000
_cell.length_b   1.000
_cell.length_c   1.000
_cell.angle_alpha   90.00
_cell.angle_beta   90.00
_cell.angle_gamma   90.00
#
_symmetry.space_group_name_H-M   'P 1'
#
loop_
_entity.id
_entity.type
_entity.pdbx_description
1 polymer ?
#
loop_
_entity_poly.entity_id
_entity_poly.type
_entity_poly.pdbx_seq_one_letter_code
_entity_poly.pdbx_strand_id
1 'polypeptide(L)'
;MRLVKYSHSCVRLEGDGVLVIDPGGFSEPVALDGVDAVLITHEHPDHLNLDALTEKLAGRPEVRIFTHDEVLPKLGDLASVTTTVDSGEEFTAAGFAVRAYGGRHALIHPDIPSVANLGYLVDGSVYHPGDSFDVPADATVDTLFVPVSAPWLKAAESVEFVRAVKPRRAFALHDSLLNDAGLGLSDSLMARLSGAEYRRLGAGQAVTL
;
A
#
# COMPACT_ATOMS: atom_id res chain seq x y z
N MET A 1 -1.94 15.18 8.95
CA MET A 1 -2.54 13.81 8.90
C MET A 1 -1.73 12.90 9.82
N ARG A 2 -2.33 11.89 10.49
CA ARG A 2 -1.58 10.88 11.26
C ARG A 2 -1.48 9.59 10.44
N LEU A 3 -0.26 9.11 10.24
CA LEU A 3 0.03 7.87 9.53
C LEU A 3 0.43 6.80 10.55
N VAL A 4 -0.15 5.61 10.45
CA VAL A 4 0.21 4.43 11.24
C VAL A 4 0.60 3.32 10.29
N LYS A 5 1.80 2.76 10.50
CA LYS A 5 2.29 1.58 9.78
C LYS A 5 1.90 0.34 10.55
N TYR A 6 1.17 -0.58 9.92
CA TYR A 6 0.99 -1.94 10.42
C TYR A 6 1.95 -2.88 9.69
N SER A 7 1.99 -4.14 10.09
CA SER A 7 2.91 -5.11 9.50
C SER A 7 2.79 -5.15 7.97
N HIS A 8 3.92 -5.42 7.31
CA HIS A 8 4.00 -5.67 5.87
C HIS A 8 3.56 -4.48 4.99
N SER A 9 2.37 -4.59 4.37
CA SER A 9 1.82 -3.62 3.42
C SER A 9 0.75 -2.70 4.04
N CYS A 10 0.25 -2.99 5.25
CA CYS A 10 -0.88 -2.25 5.77
C CYS A 10 -0.51 -0.85 6.30
N VAL A 11 -1.21 0.16 5.79
CA VAL A 11 -1.05 1.56 6.20
C VAL A 11 -2.41 2.14 6.54
N ARG A 12 -2.49 2.79 7.71
CA ARG A 12 -3.68 3.51 8.16
C ARG A 12 -3.39 5.01 8.20
N LEU A 13 -4.30 5.79 7.64
CA LEU A 13 -4.28 7.25 7.64
C LEU A 13 -5.47 7.77 8.43
N GLU A 14 -5.20 8.68 9.37
CA GLU A 14 -6.20 9.31 10.23
C GLU A 14 -6.15 10.83 10.01
N GLY A 15 -7.29 11.42 9.67
CA GLY A 15 -7.45 12.83 9.33
C GLY A 15 -8.92 13.20 9.34
N ASP A 16 -9.48 13.53 8.18
CA ASP A 16 -10.91 13.81 8.02
C ASP A 16 -11.78 12.57 8.27
N GLY A 17 -11.21 11.39 8.03
CA GLY A 17 -11.73 10.09 8.40
C GLY A 17 -10.58 9.09 8.60
N VAL A 18 -10.93 7.81 8.59
CA VAL A 18 -10.00 6.69 8.69
C VAL A 18 -9.93 5.93 7.37
N LEU A 19 -8.78 6.02 6.69
CA LEU A 19 -8.47 5.30 5.46
C LEU A 19 -7.45 4.20 5.74
N VAL A 20 -7.71 2.98 5.27
CA VAL A 20 -6.77 1.85 5.40
C VAL A 20 -6.41 1.32 4.03
N ILE A 21 -5.12 1.16 3.77
CA ILE A 21 -4.58 0.57 2.54
C ILE A 21 -4.01 -0.80 2.87
N ASP A 22 -4.34 -1.80 2.06
CA ASP A 22 -3.83 -3.18 2.09
C ASP A 22 -3.86 -3.85 3.48
N PRO A 23 -5.05 -3.99 4.11
CA PRO A 23 -5.22 -4.78 5.34
C PRO A 23 -5.14 -6.29 5.06
N GLY A 24 -3.99 -6.75 4.56
CA GLY A 24 -3.75 -8.13 4.17
C GLY A 24 -3.45 -9.08 5.33
N GLY A 25 -3.30 -10.36 5.02
CA GLY A 25 -3.20 -11.46 5.98
C GLY A 25 -1.97 -11.41 6.91
N PHE A 26 -0.96 -10.61 6.58
CA PHE A 26 0.23 -10.41 7.43
C PHE A 26 0.10 -9.21 8.37
N SER A 27 -1.03 -8.51 8.33
CA SER A 27 -1.28 -7.28 9.07
C SER A 27 -2.19 -7.52 10.28
N GLU A 28 -2.12 -6.63 11.26
CA GLU A 28 -2.95 -6.70 12.44
C GLU A 28 -4.39 -6.26 12.13
N PRO A 29 -5.43 -7.09 12.41
CA PRO A 29 -6.82 -6.74 12.10
C PRO A 29 -7.34 -5.46 12.80
N VAL A 30 -6.68 -5.03 13.87
CA VAL A 30 -6.95 -3.76 14.57
C VAL A 30 -6.76 -2.54 13.65
N ALA A 31 -6.01 -2.67 12.55
CA ALA A 31 -5.86 -1.63 11.54
C ALA A 31 -7.21 -1.17 10.97
N LEU A 32 -8.22 -2.04 10.94
CA LEU A 32 -9.56 -1.79 10.42
C LEU A 32 -10.53 -1.18 11.45
N ASP A 33 -10.12 -0.99 12.71
CA ASP A 33 -11.03 -0.48 13.75
C ASP A 33 -11.50 0.94 13.42
N GLY A 34 -12.81 1.13 13.29
CA GLY A 34 -13.42 2.42 12.94
C GLY A 34 -13.07 2.91 11.53
N VAL A 35 -12.68 2.01 10.61
CA VAL A 35 -12.39 2.39 9.21
C VAL A 35 -13.59 3.00 8.51
N ASP A 36 -13.37 4.02 7.68
CA ASP A 36 -14.40 4.69 6.88
C ASP A 36 -14.28 4.34 5.39
N ALA A 37 -13.07 4.01 4.92
CA ALA A 37 -12.83 3.45 3.59
C ALA A 37 -11.57 2.57 3.56
N VAL A 38 -11.57 1.61 2.64
CA VAL A 38 -10.44 0.69 2.41
C VAL A 38 -9.97 0.80 0.96
N LEU A 39 -8.66 0.88 0.75
CA LEU A 39 -8.03 0.73 -0.56
C LEU A 39 -7.32 -0.61 -0.62
N ILE A 40 -7.54 -1.36 -1.69
CA ILE A 40 -6.82 -2.63 -1.97
C ILE A 40 -6.04 -2.45 -3.26
N THR A 41 -4.72 -2.64 -3.20
CA THR A 41 -3.84 -2.50 -4.35
C THR A 41 -4.03 -3.63 -5.34
N HIS A 42 -4.11 -4.89 -4.86
CA HIS A 42 -4.29 -6.09 -5.68
C HIS A 42 -4.79 -7.30 -4.88
N GLU A 43 -4.98 -8.43 -5.58
CA GLU A 43 -5.66 -9.62 -5.04
C GLU A 43 -4.84 -10.54 -4.12
N HIS A 44 -3.54 -10.31 -3.93
CA HIS A 44 -2.72 -11.26 -3.17
C HIS A 44 -3.08 -11.27 -1.68
N PRO A 45 -3.00 -12.44 -1.00
CA PRO A 45 -3.45 -12.60 0.38
C PRO A 45 -2.76 -11.72 1.41
N ASP A 46 -1.53 -11.28 1.16
CA ASP A 46 -0.76 -10.39 2.03
C ASP A 46 -1.12 -8.90 1.85
N HIS A 47 -2.01 -8.59 0.89
CA HIS A 47 -2.64 -7.27 0.70
C HIS A 47 -4.16 -7.29 0.93
N LEU A 48 -4.79 -8.45 0.71
CA LEU A 48 -6.23 -8.67 0.86
C LEU A 48 -6.53 -9.79 1.87
N ASN A 49 -7.05 -9.42 3.04
CA ASN A 49 -7.63 -10.38 4.00
C ASN A 49 -9.17 -10.31 3.97
N LEU A 50 -9.78 -11.16 3.14
CA LEU A 50 -11.24 -11.18 2.96
C LEU A 50 -11.99 -11.45 4.28
N ASP A 51 -11.49 -12.38 5.10
CA ASP A 51 -12.15 -12.75 6.35
C ASP A 51 -12.17 -11.57 7.33
N ALA A 52 -11.03 -10.90 7.51
CA ALA A 52 -10.93 -9.73 8.38
C ALA A 52 -11.79 -8.56 7.87
N LEU A 53 -11.84 -8.32 6.56
CA LEU A 53 -12.71 -7.32 5.97
C LEU A 53 -14.18 -7.65 6.18
N THR A 54 -14.58 -8.90 5.95
CA THR A 54 -15.96 -9.35 6.12
C THR A 54 -16.41 -9.19 7.57
N GLU A 55 -15.56 -9.57 8.53
CA GLU A 55 -15.83 -9.39 9.95
C GLU A 55 -15.95 -7.90 10.34
N LYS A 56 -14.99 -7.07 9.94
CA LYS A 56 -14.91 -5.66 10.36
C LYS A 56 -15.94 -4.76 9.69
N LEU A 57 -16.42 -5.13 8.50
CA LEU A 57 -17.41 -4.37 7.74
C LEU A 57 -18.84 -4.93 7.90
N ALA A 58 -19.02 -6.00 8.68
CA ALA A 58 -20.33 -6.57 8.95
C ALA A 58 -21.29 -5.50 9.53
N GLY A 59 -22.41 -5.27 8.84
CA GLY A 59 -23.42 -4.29 9.25
C GLY A 59 -23.03 -2.82 9.01
N ARG A 60 -21.96 -2.57 8.24
CA ARG A 60 -21.43 -1.23 7.92
C ARG A 60 -21.48 -0.94 6.41
N PRO A 61 -22.68 -0.86 5.80
CA PRO A 61 -22.83 -0.66 4.36
C PRO A 61 -22.30 0.71 3.87
N GLU A 62 -22.05 1.65 4.78
CA GLU A 62 -21.45 2.95 4.49
C GLU A 62 -19.96 2.87 4.14
N VAL A 63 -19.24 1.85 4.62
CA VAL A 63 -17.80 1.72 4.38
C VAL A 63 -17.57 1.19 2.97
N ARG A 64 -16.80 1.94 2.18
CA ARG A 64 -16.51 1.60 0.79
C ARG A 64 -15.12 0.99 0.64
N ILE A 65 -15.01 0.01 -0.26
CA ILE A 65 -13.73 -0.54 -0.71
C ILE A 65 -13.44 0.03 -2.10
N PHE A 66 -12.18 0.36 -2.39
CA PHE A 66 -11.73 0.84 -3.69
C PHE A 66 -10.59 -0.05 -4.18
N THR A 67 -10.70 -0.57 -5.40
CA THR A 67 -9.71 -1.50 -5.97
C THR A 67 -9.88 -1.66 -7.48
N HIS A 68 -8.98 -2.39 -8.13
CA HIS A 68 -9.10 -2.73 -9.56
C HIS A 68 -10.21 -3.76 -9.80
N ASP A 69 -10.85 -3.74 -10.98
CA ASP A 69 -11.96 -4.65 -11.31
C ASP A 69 -11.60 -6.16 -11.23
N GLU A 70 -10.37 -6.52 -11.62
CA GLU A 70 -9.78 -7.86 -11.47
C GLU A 70 -9.85 -8.42 -10.02
N VAL A 71 -9.98 -7.57 -9.00
CA VAL A 71 -10.08 -8.00 -7.59
C VAL A 71 -11.52 -8.38 -7.20
N LEU A 72 -12.54 -7.89 -7.91
CA LEU A 72 -13.96 -8.14 -7.58
C LEU A 72 -14.32 -9.63 -7.37
N PRO A 73 -13.82 -10.58 -8.19
CA PRO A 73 -14.13 -12.00 -7.99
C PRO A 73 -13.64 -12.58 -6.65
N LYS A 74 -12.71 -11.91 -5.97
CA LYS A 74 -12.19 -12.31 -4.65
C LYS A 74 -12.98 -11.76 -3.48
N LEU A 75 -13.87 -10.79 -3.70
CA LEU A 75 -14.50 -10.03 -2.62
C LEU A 75 -15.83 -10.61 -2.12
N GLY A 76 -16.40 -11.60 -2.81
CA GLY A 76 -17.69 -12.18 -2.43
C GLY A 76 -18.77 -11.11 -2.25
N ASP A 77 -19.47 -11.12 -1.12
CA ASP A 77 -20.53 -10.16 -0.81
C ASP A 77 -20.03 -8.70 -0.70
N LEU A 78 -18.74 -8.49 -0.37
CA LEU A 78 -18.15 -7.16 -0.29
C LEU A 78 -18.03 -6.49 -1.66
N ALA A 79 -18.15 -7.23 -2.76
CA ALA A 79 -18.23 -6.65 -4.10
C ALA A 79 -19.37 -5.62 -4.22
N SER A 80 -20.46 -5.77 -3.44
CA SER A 80 -21.60 -4.85 -3.43
C SER A 80 -21.30 -3.46 -2.86
N VAL A 81 -20.27 -3.33 -2.01
CA VAL A 81 -19.80 -2.06 -1.43
C VAL A 81 -18.49 -1.60 -2.05
N THR A 82 -18.02 -2.28 -3.09
CA THR A 82 -16.76 -1.99 -3.75
C THR A 82 -16.95 -1.07 -4.95
N THR A 83 -16.08 -0.06 -5.06
CA THR A 83 -15.92 0.79 -6.24
C THR A 83 -14.70 0.31 -7.01
N THR A 84 -14.88 0.02 -8.30
CA THR A 84 -13.75 -0.26 -9.19
C THR A 84 -13.04 1.05 -9.55
N VAL A 85 -11.73 1.02 -9.61
CA VAL A 85 -10.87 2.17 -9.92
C VAL A 85 -9.90 1.78 -11.03
N ASP A 86 -9.75 2.66 -12.01
CA ASP A 86 -8.75 2.52 -13.08
C ASP A 86 -7.46 3.31 -12.76
N SER A 87 -6.34 2.90 -13.34
CA SER A 87 -5.10 3.68 -13.25
C SER A 87 -5.28 5.07 -13.87
N GLY A 88 -4.81 6.09 -13.16
CA GLY A 88 -4.96 7.51 -13.50
C GLY A 88 -6.24 8.16 -12.96
N GLU A 89 -7.20 7.37 -12.45
CA GLU A 89 -8.45 7.89 -11.89
C GLU A 89 -8.22 8.63 -10.56
N GLU A 90 -8.97 9.72 -10.37
CA GLU A 90 -9.01 10.51 -9.14
C GLU A 90 -10.37 10.33 -8.46
N PHE A 91 -10.36 10.13 -7.14
CA PHE A 91 -11.56 9.91 -6.35
C PHE A 91 -11.35 10.37 -4.89
N THR A 92 -12.41 10.25 -4.08
CA THR A 92 -12.35 10.55 -2.64
C THR A 92 -12.70 9.32 -1.83
N ALA A 93 -11.93 9.04 -0.79
CA ALA A 93 -12.14 7.93 0.14
C ALA A 93 -11.88 8.39 1.57
N ALA A 94 -12.85 8.21 2.48
CA ALA A 94 -12.77 8.65 3.88
C ALA A 94 -12.36 10.13 4.06
N GLY A 95 -12.76 11.01 3.13
CA GLY A 95 -12.41 12.44 3.13
C GLY A 95 -11.08 12.79 2.45
N PHE A 96 -10.24 11.80 2.13
CA PHE A 96 -8.96 12.01 1.47
C PHE A 96 -9.11 12.06 -0.06
N ALA A 97 -8.35 12.95 -0.71
CA ALA A 97 -8.19 12.92 -2.16
C ALA A 97 -7.24 11.78 -2.54
N VAL A 98 -7.64 10.91 -3.45
CA VAL A 98 -6.84 9.76 -3.87
C VAL A 98 -6.72 9.75 -5.39
N ARG A 99 -5.50 9.49 -5.87
CA ARG A 99 -5.25 9.18 -7.28
C ARG A 99 -4.61 7.81 -7.42
N ALA A 100 -5.15 7.01 -8.33
CA ALA A 100 -4.63 5.70 -8.66
C ALA A 100 -3.54 5.77 -9.73
N TYR A 101 -2.55 4.89 -9.62
CA TYR A 101 -1.40 4.74 -10.50
C TYR A 101 -1.12 3.26 -10.78
N GLY A 102 -0.19 2.95 -11.68
CA GLY A 102 0.15 1.58 -12.04
C GLY A 102 -0.85 0.95 -13.00
N GLY A 103 -1.30 -0.25 -12.67
CA GLY A 103 -2.18 -1.07 -13.48
C GLY A 103 -1.76 -2.53 -13.47
N ARG A 104 -0.47 -2.84 -13.24
CA ARG A 104 0.06 -4.21 -13.16
C ARG A 104 1.05 -4.37 -12.01
N HIS A 105 1.01 -5.54 -11.39
CA HIS A 105 1.99 -5.99 -10.42
C HIS A 105 3.38 -6.14 -11.07
N ALA A 106 4.45 -5.92 -10.31
CA ALA A 106 5.81 -6.22 -10.76
C ALA A 106 5.96 -7.70 -11.17
N LEU A 107 6.81 -7.99 -12.16
CA LEU A 107 6.91 -9.36 -12.67
C LEU A 107 7.52 -10.29 -11.62
N ILE A 108 6.75 -11.27 -11.15
CA ILE A 108 7.23 -12.30 -10.22
C ILE A 108 8.07 -13.34 -10.96
N HIS A 109 7.49 -13.97 -11.97
CA HIS A 109 8.15 -14.96 -12.83
C HIS A 109 7.37 -15.06 -14.16
N PRO A 110 8.03 -15.31 -15.31
CA PRO A 110 7.35 -15.44 -16.60
C PRO A 110 6.23 -16.51 -16.66
N ASP A 111 6.33 -17.54 -15.82
CA ASP A 111 5.33 -18.64 -15.76
C ASP A 111 4.17 -18.35 -14.78
N ILE A 112 4.23 -17.25 -14.03
CA ILE A 112 3.15 -16.84 -13.12
C ILE A 112 2.32 -15.78 -13.85
N PRO A 113 1.00 -15.97 -13.99
CA PRO A 113 0.14 -14.95 -14.56
C PRO A 113 0.31 -13.62 -13.84
N SER A 114 0.53 -12.56 -14.59
CA SER A 114 0.53 -11.22 -14.03
C SER A 114 -0.90 -10.87 -13.57
N VAL A 115 -1.02 -10.07 -12.52
CA VAL A 115 -2.28 -9.55 -11.97
C VAL A 115 -2.28 -8.02 -11.96
N ALA A 116 -3.45 -7.41 -11.88
CA ALA A 116 -3.57 -5.98 -11.67
C ALA A 116 -2.89 -5.55 -10.36
N ASN A 117 -2.33 -4.34 -10.32
CA ASN A 117 -1.90 -3.66 -9.11
C ASN A 117 -2.07 -2.16 -9.28
N LEU A 118 -2.81 -1.53 -8.38
CA LEU A 118 -2.87 -0.08 -8.27
C LEU A 118 -1.92 0.44 -7.20
N GLY A 119 -1.23 1.54 -7.49
CA GLY A 119 -0.64 2.40 -6.48
C GLY A 119 -1.61 3.53 -6.11
N TYR A 120 -1.58 4.01 -4.88
CA TYR A 120 -2.45 5.10 -4.40
C TYR A 120 -1.63 6.28 -3.91
N LEU A 121 -1.84 7.45 -4.51
CA LEU A 121 -1.33 8.73 -4.03
C LEU A 121 -2.44 9.43 -3.23
N VAL A 122 -2.24 9.56 -1.93
CA VAL A 122 -3.21 10.16 -1.00
C VAL A 122 -2.80 11.60 -0.69
N ASP A 123 -3.76 12.51 -0.79
CA ASP A 123 -3.65 13.97 -0.63
C ASP A 123 -2.48 14.58 -1.40
N GLY A 124 -2.15 13.99 -2.57
CA GLY A 124 -1.01 14.42 -3.38
C GLY A 124 0.35 14.29 -2.69
N SER A 125 0.46 13.58 -1.56
CA SER A 125 1.62 13.64 -0.67
C SER A 125 2.15 12.27 -0.26
N VAL A 126 1.29 11.29 -0.01
CA VAL A 126 1.68 9.95 0.48
C VAL A 126 1.43 8.92 -0.62
N TYR A 127 2.49 8.29 -1.13
CA TYR A 127 2.36 7.29 -2.19
C TYR A 127 2.57 5.88 -1.66
N HIS A 128 1.57 5.02 -1.88
CA HIS A 128 1.59 3.60 -1.59
C HIS A 128 1.52 2.80 -2.90
N PRO A 129 2.62 2.19 -3.38
CA PRO A 129 2.67 1.61 -4.72
C PRO A 129 2.08 0.20 -4.83
N GLY A 130 1.73 -0.42 -3.70
CA GLY A 130 1.48 -1.86 -3.65
C GLY A 130 2.74 -2.64 -4.06
N ASP A 131 2.54 -3.71 -4.81
CA ASP A 131 3.62 -4.56 -5.31
C ASP A 131 4.01 -4.16 -6.74
N SER A 132 4.34 -2.87 -6.90
CA SER A 132 4.83 -2.31 -8.15
C SER A 132 5.92 -1.27 -7.91
N PHE A 133 6.66 -0.96 -8.97
CA PHE A 133 7.58 0.17 -9.01
C PHE A 133 7.06 1.26 -9.96
N ASP A 134 5.73 1.41 -10.06
CA ASP A 134 5.12 2.42 -10.92
C ASP A 134 5.37 3.83 -10.37
N VAL A 135 5.97 4.69 -11.19
CA VAL A 135 6.37 6.05 -10.80
C VAL A 135 5.26 7.03 -11.17
N PRO A 136 4.69 7.77 -10.20
CA PRO A 136 3.69 8.81 -10.46
C PRO A 136 4.35 10.04 -11.07
N ALA A 137 4.70 9.97 -12.36
CA ALA A 137 5.56 10.92 -13.05
C ALA A 137 5.01 12.36 -13.15
N ASP A 138 3.70 12.52 -12.93
CA ASP A 138 3.00 13.80 -12.95
C ASP A 138 2.68 14.36 -11.56
N ALA A 139 3.20 13.74 -10.49
CA ALA A 139 3.03 14.18 -9.12
C ALA A 139 4.36 14.40 -8.40
N THR A 140 4.34 15.28 -7.39
CA THR A 140 5.46 15.44 -6.44
C THR A 140 5.11 14.69 -5.16
N VAL A 141 5.82 13.60 -4.89
CA VAL A 141 5.58 12.77 -3.69
C VAL A 141 6.43 13.29 -2.53
N ASP A 142 5.83 13.59 -1.37
CA ASP A 142 6.62 13.91 -0.15
C ASP A 142 7.08 12.64 0.57
N THR A 143 6.15 11.70 0.77
CA THR A 143 6.36 10.47 1.54
C THR A 143 6.04 9.26 0.67
N LEU A 144 7.05 8.43 0.41
CA LEU A 144 6.94 7.20 -0.37
C LEU A 144 6.95 5.96 0.53
N PHE A 145 6.04 5.02 0.32
CA PHE A 145 6.26 3.64 0.75
C PHE A 145 7.05 2.87 -0.30
N VAL A 146 8.13 2.19 0.10
CA VAL A 146 9.02 1.45 -0.80
C VAL A 146 9.02 -0.04 -0.44
N PRO A 147 8.60 -0.94 -1.36
CA PRO A 147 8.75 -2.38 -1.17
C PRO A 147 10.23 -2.75 -0.96
N VAL A 148 10.56 -3.47 0.11
CA VAL A 148 11.96 -3.79 0.46
C VAL A 148 12.33 -5.27 0.38
N SER A 149 11.35 -6.17 0.30
CA SER A 149 11.62 -7.61 0.21
C SER A 149 10.45 -8.37 -0.37
N ALA A 150 10.58 -8.92 -1.56
CA ALA A 150 9.59 -9.84 -2.11
C ALA A 150 10.26 -10.83 -3.08
N PRO A 151 9.61 -11.93 -3.47
CA PRO A 151 10.14 -12.86 -4.48
C PRO A 151 10.42 -12.20 -5.84
N TRP A 152 9.79 -11.05 -6.10
CA TRP A 152 9.76 -10.36 -7.38
C TRP A 152 10.72 -9.18 -7.50
N LEU A 153 11.50 -8.85 -6.46
CA LEU A 153 12.41 -7.71 -6.47
C LEU A 153 13.84 -8.04 -6.07
N LYS A 154 14.76 -7.20 -6.55
CA LYS A 154 16.11 -7.00 -6.04
C LYS A 154 16.16 -5.68 -5.29
N ALA A 155 16.95 -5.60 -4.22
CA ALA A 155 17.10 -4.36 -3.44
C ALA A 155 17.52 -3.13 -4.29
N ALA A 156 18.25 -3.35 -5.39
CA ALA A 156 18.62 -2.29 -6.31
C ALA A 156 17.40 -1.63 -6.99
N GLU A 157 16.35 -2.39 -7.30
CA GLU A 157 15.13 -1.86 -7.94
C GLU A 157 14.39 -0.94 -6.98
N SER A 158 14.30 -1.31 -5.70
CA SER A 158 13.75 -0.44 -4.65
C SER A 158 14.56 0.86 -4.49
N VAL A 159 15.89 0.81 -4.60
CA VAL A 159 16.75 2.01 -4.58
C VAL A 159 16.48 2.90 -5.79
N GLU A 160 16.44 2.32 -6.99
CA GLU A 160 16.18 3.07 -8.22
C GLU A 160 14.76 3.63 -8.26
N PHE A 161 13.79 2.92 -7.68
CA PHE A 161 12.42 3.41 -7.53
C PHE A 161 12.36 4.66 -6.64
N VAL A 162 13.02 4.65 -5.47
CA VAL A 162 13.10 5.86 -4.62
C VAL A 162 13.78 7.01 -5.37
N ARG A 163 14.84 6.75 -6.14
CA ARG A 163 15.54 7.77 -6.94
C ARG A 163 14.71 8.31 -8.10
N ALA A 164 13.85 7.49 -8.68
CA ALA A 164 12.94 7.89 -9.75
C ALA A 164 11.82 8.79 -9.21
N VAL A 165 11.21 8.41 -8.08
CA VAL A 165 10.14 9.18 -7.42
C VAL A 165 10.68 10.47 -6.77
N LYS A 166 11.92 10.46 -6.26
CA LYS A 166 12.58 11.58 -5.56
C LYS A 166 11.76 12.13 -4.38
N PRO A 167 11.27 11.29 -3.46
CA PRO A 167 10.50 11.76 -2.34
C PRO A 167 11.39 12.49 -1.32
N ARG A 168 10.81 13.33 -0.47
CA ARG A 168 11.55 13.89 0.67
C ARG A 168 11.92 12.78 1.65
N ARG A 169 10.99 11.86 1.94
CA ARG A 169 11.21 10.69 2.80
C ARG A 169 10.62 9.40 2.23
N ALA A 170 11.19 8.27 2.61
CA ALA A 170 10.73 6.95 2.25
C ALA A 170 10.57 6.05 3.48
N PHE A 171 9.45 5.33 3.55
CA PHE A 171 9.18 4.32 4.55
C PHE A 171 9.18 2.92 3.95
N ALA A 172 9.79 1.96 4.66
CA ALA A 172 9.78 0.57 4.23
C ALA A 172 8.34 0.04 4.08
N LEU A 173 8.15 -0.85 3.10
CA LEU A 173 6.94 -1.63 2.83
C LEU A 173 7.37 -3.07 2.54
N HIS A 174 6.50 -4.04 2.82
CA HIS A 174 6.74 -5.44 2.46
C HIS A 174 8.01 -6.02 3.14
N ASP A 175 8.12 -5.81 4.46
CA ASP A 175 9.29 -6.13 5.29
C ASP A 175 9.11 -7.37 6.20
N SER A 176 7.88 -7.89 6.34
CA SER A 176 7.57 -9.00 7.27
C SER A 176 8.22 -10.34 6.92
N LEU A 177 8.75 -10.49 5.70
CA LEU A 177 9.48 -11.70 5.27
C LEU A 177 10.94 -11.71 5.74
N LEU A 178 11.45 -10.58 6.24
CA LEU A 178 12.84 -10.44 6.64
C LEU A 178 13.02 -10.71 8.14
N ASN A 179 14.06 -11.46 8.48
CA ASN A 179 14.59 -11.48 9.83
C ASN A 179 15.43 -10.21 10.12
N ASP A 180 15.90 -10.05 11.36
CA ASP A 180 16.67 -8.88 11.78
C ASP A 180 17.91 -8.60 10.90
N ALA A 181 18.59 -9.66 10.44
CA ALA A 181 19.76 -9.50 9.56
C ALA A 181 19.35 -8.98 8.18
N GLY A 182 18.27 -9.51 7.60
CA GLY A 182 17.71 -9.05 6.33
C GLY A 182 17.21 -7.61 6.41
N LEU A 183 16.51 -7.26 7.49
CA LEU A 183 16.06 -5.90 7.77
C LEU A 183 17.25 -4.94 7.87
N GLY A 184 18.28 -5.29 8.65
CA GLY A 184 19.47 -4.46 8.79
C GLY A 184 20.23 -4.24 7.49
N LEU A 185 20.30 -5.26 6.62
CA LEU A 185 20.90 -5.13 5.29
C LEU A 185 20.08 -4.18 4.40
N SER A 186 18.77 -4.38 4.33
CA SER A 186 17.89 -3.55 3.51
C SER A 186 17.91 -2.09 3.95
N ASP A 187 17.79 -1.86 5.27
CA ASP A 187 17.83 -0.53 5.87
C ASP A 187 19.15 0.20 5.56
N SER A 188 20.28 -0.53 5.64
CA SER A 188 21.62 0.01 5.33
C SER A 188 21.76 0.38 3.85
N LEU A 189 21.26 -0.45 2.93
CA LEU A 189 21.30 -0.17 1.50
C LEU A 189 20.44 1.06 1.15
N MET A 190 19.22 1.13 1.67
CA MET A 190 18.32 2.26 1.45
C MET A 190 18.90 3.56 1.99
N ALA A 191 19.38 3.57 3.23
CA ALA A 191 19.98 4.76 3.85
C ALA A 191 21.20 5.27 3.07
N ARG A 192 22.01 4.38 2.48
CA ARG A 192 23.22 4.76 1.76
C ARG A 192 22.98 5.18 0.31
N LEU A 193 21.99 4.58 -0.35
CA LEU A 193 21.89 4.66 -1.81
C LEU A 193 20.64 5.39 -2.31
N SER A 194 19.53 5.39 -1.55
CA SER A 194 18.25 5.92 -2.04
C SER A 194 18.26 7.42 -2.34
N GLY A 195 19.07 8.19 -1.60
CA GLY A 195 19.11 9.65 -1.70
C GLY A 195 17.94 10.37 -1.02
N ALA A 196 17.08 9.66 -0.29
CA ALA A 196 15.97 10.20 0.50
C ALA A 196 16.15 9.96 2.01
N GLU A 197 15.38 10.67 2.85
CA GLU A 197 15.27 10.33 4.27
C GLU A 197 14.57 8.97 4.42
N TYR A 198 15.33 7.90 4.63
CA TYR A 198 14.77 6.55 4.77
C TYR A 198 14.56 6.17 6.24
N ARG A 199 13.41 5.56 6.53
CA ARG A 199 13.13 4.97 7.85
C ARG A 199 12.24 3.74 7.72
N ARG A 200 12.50 2.70 8.52
CA ARG A 200 11.54 1.63 8.75
C ARG A 200 10.66 1.97 9.96
N LEU A 201 9.34 1.86 9.78
CA LEU A 201 8.36 2.00 10.86
C LEU A 201 7.96 0.60 11.30
N GLY A 202 8.01 0.32 12.61
CA GLY A 202 7.51 -0.95 13.14
C GLY A 202 5.97 -1.02 13.11
N ALA A 203 5.42 -2.21 13.26
CA ALA A 203 3.97 -2.40 13.34
C ALA A 203 3.35 -1.59 14.50
N GLY A 204 2.26 -0.88 14.21
CA GLY A 204 1.59 0.06 15.12
C GLY A 204 2.31 1.39 15.31
N GLN A 205 3.49 1.59 14.72
CA GLN A 205 4.23 2.84 14.88
C GLN A 205 3.58 3.95 14.05
N ALA A 206 3.40 5.11 14.69
CA ALA A 206 2.78 6.27 14.07
C ALA A 206 3.76 7.42 13.83
N VAL A 207 3.46 8.24 12.82
CA VAL A 207 4.10 9.53 12.54
C VAL A 207 3.04 10.57 12.18
N THR A 208 3.34 11.83 12.46
CA THR A 208 2.54 12.96 11.97
C THR A 208 3.17 13.47 10.67
N LEU A 209 2.33 13.64 9.66
CA LEU A 209 2.65 14.23 8.36
C LEU A 209 2.08 15.64 8.27
#